data_AF-A0A379TKN4-F1
#
_entry.id   AF-A0A379TKN4-F1
#
_cell.length_a   1.000
_cell.length_b   1.000
_cell.length_c   1.000
_cell.angle_alpha   90.00
_cell.angle_beta   90.00
_cell.angle_gamma   90.00
#
_symmetry.space_group_name_H-M   'P 1'
#
loop_
_entity.id
_entity.type
_entity.pdbx_description
1 polymer ?
#
loop_
_entity_poly.entity_id
_entity_poly.type
_entity_poly.pdbx_seq_one_letter_code
_entity_poly.pdbx_strand_id
1 'polypeptide(L)'
;MRNIASIIKEKYHLTDDEMDRFEAEQRALAERWSTPNRQSIAAMCQARHITLASHDDATYAHVRESHLMGSVIAEFPTTFEAAQASRQHGMNVLMGAPNIVRGGSHSGNVAAHKLAELGLLDILSSDYYPASLLDAAFRVADDANNTFTLPQAICLVTLNPARALRLDDRGVIAQGKRADLVLAHHKDDHVHIDHVWRQGKRVF
;
A
#
# COMPACT_ATOMS: atom_id res chain seq x y z
N MET A 1 -20.28 -11.41 3.92
CA MET A 1 -18.86 -11.80 3.97
C MET A 1 -18.72 -13.00 4.87
N ARG A 2 -17.95 -14.03 4.50
CA ARG A 2 -17.61 -15.14 5.42
C ARG A 2 -16.67 -14.61 6.50
N ASN A 3 -16.89 -14.98 7.77
CA ASN A 3 -15.96 -14.68 8.88
C ASN A 3 -14.64 -15.44 8.66
N ILE A 4 -13.50 -14.83 9.02
CA ILE A 4 -12.16 -15.44 9.00
C ILE A 4 -12.16 -16.83 9.65
N ALA A 5 -12.85 -17.00 10.78
CA ALA A 5 -12.97 -18.28 11.46
C ALA A 5 -13.57 -19.37 10.54
N SER A 6 -14.62 -19.03 9.79
CA SER A 6 -15.25 -19.95 8.82
C SER A 6 -14.33 -20.29 7.66
N ILE A 7 -13.50 -19.35 7.20
CA ILE A 7 -12.54 -19.58 6.12
C ILE A 7 -11.43 -20.53 6.59
N ILE A 8 -10.90 -20.32 7.80
CA ILE A 8 -9.88 -21.17 8.40
C ILE A 8 -10.44 -22.57 8.64
N LYS A 9 -11.63 -22.67 9.23
CA LYS A 9 -12.31 -23.94 9.49
C LYS A 9 -12.49 -24.77 8.22
N GLU A 10 -12.95 -24.15 7.13
CA GLU A 10 -13.09 -24.81 5.82
C GLU A 10 -11.74 -25.22 5.22
N LYS A 11 -10.74 -24.33 5.27
CA LYS A 11 -9.41 -24.55 4.70
C LYS A 11 -8.65 -25.70 5.38
N TYR A 12 -8.78 -25.81 6.70
CA TYR A 12 -8.08 -26.81 7.51
C TYR A 12 -8.98 -27.99 7.91
N HIS A 13 -10.22 -28.02 7.42
CA HIS A 13 -11.22 -29.05 7.73
C HIS A 13 -11.43 -29.27 9.24
N LEU A 14 -11.47 -28.18 10.02
CA LEU A 14 -11.58 -28.24 11.47
C LEU A 14 -13.04 -28.46 11.91
N THR A 15 -13.22 -29.22 12.98
CA THR A 15 -14.45 -29.19 13.79
C THR A 15 -14.57 -27.87 14.56
N ASP A 16 -15.74 -27.59 15.15
CA ASP A 16 -15.90 -26.39 16.00
C ASP A 16 -14.93 -26.42 17.18
N ASP A 17 -14.81 -27.55 17.88
CA ASP A 17 -13.89 -27.71 19.01
C ASP A 17 -12.40 -27.57 18.61
N GLU A 18 -12.04 -27.98 17.40
CA GLU A 18 -10.69 -27.75 16.85
C GLU A 18 -10.46 -26.28 16.51
N MET A 19 -11.46 -25.59 15.97
CA MET A 19 -11.37 -24.16 15.68
C MET A 19 -11.23 -23.34 16.98
N ASP A 20 -12.00 -23.65 18.02
CA ASP A 20 -11.91 -22.96 19.31
C ASP A 20 -10.53 -23.13 19.96
N ARG A 21 -9.98 -24.35 19.92
CA ARG A 21 -8.61 -24.62 20.40
C ARG A 21 -7.57 -23.87 19.58
N PHE A 22 -7.71 -23.86 18.25
CA PHE A 22 -6.84 -23.11 17.36
C PHE A 22 -6.87 -21.61 17.68
N GLU A 23 -8.05 -21.00 17.85
CA GLU A 23 -8.15 -19.59 18.21
C GLU A 23 -7.50 -19.28 19.57
N ALA A 24 -7.73 -20.13 20.57
CA ALA A 24 -7.13 -19.96 21.89
C ALA A 24 -5.59 -20.04 21.83
N GLU A 25 -5.05 -21.00 21.08
CA GLU A 25 -3.61 -21.13 20.85
C GLU A 25 -3.03 -19.90 20.15
N GLN A 26 -3.66 -19.44 19.05
CA GLN A 26 -3.20 -18.26 18.31
C GLN A 26 -3.22 -16.99 19.16
N ARG A 27 -4.23 -16.80 20.03
CA ARG A 27 -4.30 -15.68 20.97
C ARG A 27 -3.18 -15.74 22.00
N ALA A 28 -2.95 -16.91 22.61
CA ALA A 28 -1.87 -17.10 23.58
C ALA A 28 -0.49 -16.86 22.95
N LEU A 29 -0.28 -17.32 21.72
CA LEU A 29 0.94 -17.04 20.96
C LEU A 29 1.10 -15.54 20.66
N ALA A 30 0.02 -14.87 20.24
CA ALA A 30 0.04 -13.44 19.96
C ALA A 30 0.35 -12.60 21.21
N GLU A 31 -0.29 -12.90 22.34
CA GLU A 31 -0.02 -12.23 23.62
C GLU A 31 1.44 -12.39 24.06
N ARG A 32 1.99 -13.58 23.86
CA ARG A 32 3.37 -13.88 24.25
C ARG A 32 4.41 -13.26 23.32
N TRP A 33 4.15 -13.25 22.01
CA TRP A 33 5.20 -13.03 21.00
C TRP A 33 5.02 -11.80 20.11
N SER A 34 3.81 -11.27 19.92
CA SER A 34 3.58 -10.21 18.92
C SER A 34 4.35 -8.92 19.23
N THR A 35 4.22 -8.38 20.44
CA THR A 35 4.93 -7.14 20.84
C THR A 35 6.45 -7.29 20.84
N PRO A 36 7.06 -8.29 21.51
CA PRO A 36 8.52 -8.40 21.54
C PRO A 36 9.10 -8.67 20.15
N ASN A 37 8.42 -9.47 19.30
CA ASN A 37 8.90 -9.71 17.94
C ASN A 37 8.82 -8.45 17.07
N ARG A 38 7.71 -7.71 17.12
CA ARG A 38 7.56 -6.44 16.38
C ARG A 38 8.63 -5.43 16.81
N GLN A 39 8.88 -5.28 18.10
CA GLN A 39 9.92 -4.37 18.61
C GLN A 39 11.32 -4.79 18.17
N SER A 40 11.64 -6.08 18.23
CA SER A 40 12.93 -6.61 17.79
C SER A 40 13.15 -6.40 16.29
N ILE A 41 12.15 -6.71 15.46
CA ILE A 41 12.19 -6.47 14.01
C ILE A 41 12.35 -4.99 13.71
N ALA A 42 11.58 -4.12 14.37
CA ALA A 42 11.65 -2.69 14.18
C ALA A 42 13.05 -2.13 14.51
N ALA A 43 13.62 -2.55 15.65
CA ALA A 43 14.98 -2.18 16.03
C ALA A 43 16.03 -2.65 15.00
N MET A 44 15.89 -3.88 14.49
CA MET A 44 16.78 -4.42 13.45
C MET A 44 16.69 -3.66 12.13
N CYS A 45 15.48 -3.25 11.73
CA CYS A 45 15.24 -2.43 10.54
C CYS A 45 15.83 -1.03 10.71
N GLN A 46 15.60 -0.39 11.86
CA GLN A 46 16.12 0.93 12.16
C GLN A 46 17.66 0.96 12.13
N ALA A 47 18.30 -0.02 12.77
CA ALA A 47 19.77 -0.16 12.77
C ALA A 47 20.37 -0.37 11.38
N ARG A 48 19.57 -0.84 10.41
CA ARG A 48 19.98 -1.09 9.02
C ARG A 48 19.43 -0.06 8.03
N HIS A 49 18.75 0.98 8.52
CA HIS A 49 18.06 1.97 7.70
C HIS A 49 17.05 1.36 6.71
N ILE A 50 16.40 0.25 7.09
CA ILE A 50 15.31 -0.38 6.33
C ILE A 50 13.99 0.30 6.72
N THR A 51 13.29 0.86 5.74
CA THR A 51 11.97 1.45 5.91
C THR A 51 10.95 0.41 6.37
N LEU A 52 10.10 0.79 7.33
CA LEU A 52 8.97 -0.01 7.80
C LEU A 52 7.65 0.54 7.25
N ALA A 53 6.73 -0.39 6.97
CA ALA A 53 5.34 -0.11 6.69
C ALA A 53 4.47 -0.86 7.71
N SER A 54 3.38 -0.23 8.17
CA SER A 54 2.29 -0.95 8.83
C SER A 54 1.31 -1.50 7.80
N HIS A 55 0.46 -2.44 8.20
CA HIS A 55 -0.58 -3.01 7.34
C HIS A 55 -1.93 -3.04 8.09
N ASP A 56 -3.01 -2.63 7.42
CA ASP A 56 -4.39 -2.76 7.89
C ASP A 56 -4.71 -1.99 9.19
N ASP A 57 -4.04 -0.84 9.40
CA ASP A 57 -4.38 0.05 10.51
C ASP A 57 -5.87 0.44 10.44
N ALA A 58 -6.59 0.26 11.54
CA ALA A 58 -8.04 0.46 11.62
C ALA A 58 -8.45 1.54 12.64
N THR A 59 -7.58 1.79 13.63
CA THR A 59 -7.83 2.72 14.73
C THR A 59 -6.65 3.64 14.93
N TYR A 60 -6.88 4.78 15.58
CA TYR A 60 -5.80 5.68 16.00
C TYR A 60 -4.74 4.97 16.86
N ALA A 61 -5.14 3.99 17.68
CA ALA A 61 -4.21 3.23 18.50
C ALA A 61 -3.25 2.38 17.66
N HIS A 62 -3.75 1.74 16.59
CA HIS A 62 -2.90 1.00 15.64
C HIS A 62 -1.91 1.95 14.96
N VAL A 63 -2.40 3.07 14.42
CA VAL A 63 -1.55 4.10 13.79
C VAL A 63 -0.48 4.62 14.74
N ARG A 64 -0.83 4.90 15.99
CA ARG A 64 0.13 5.39 17.01
C ARG A 64 1.18 4.33 17.31
N GLU A 65 0.79 3.06 17.44
CA GLU A 65 1.74 1.96 17.62
C GLU A 65 2.71 1.88 16.43
N SER A 66 2.18 1.87 15.21
CA SER A 66 2.95 1.83 13.96
C SER A 66 3.94 2.99 13.85
N HIS A 67 3.49 4.22 14.12
CA HIS A 67 4.35 5.40 14.14
C HIS A 67 5.47 5.30 15.18
N LEU A 68 5.16 4.86 16.41
CA LEU A 68 6.16 4.68 17.48
C LEU A 68 7.20 3.59 17.15
N MET A 69 6.83 2.60 16.33
CA MET A 69 7.76 1.59 15.81
C MET A 69 8.62 2.10 14.64
N GLY A 70 8.36 3.32 14.14
CA GLY A 70 9.13 3.93 13.07
C GLY A 70 8.62 3.62 11.67
N SER A 71 7.37 3.16 11.52
CA SER A 71 6.73 3.05 10.21
C SER A 71 6.62 4.43 9.56
N VAL A 72 6.89 4.48 8.25
CA VAL A 72 6.75 5.70 7.43
C VAL A 72 5.74 5.53 6.30
N ILE A 73 5.18 4.33 6.18
CA ILE A 73 4.11 3.97 5.26
C ILE A 73 3.00 3.29 6.08
N ALA A 74 1.76 3.70 5.87
CA ALA A 74 0.58 2.99 6.31
C ALA A 74 -0.03 2.27 5.11
N GLU A 75 0.19 0.97 5.02
CA GLU A 75 -0.29 0.11 3.95
C GLU A 75 -1.73 -0.30 4.22
N PHE A 76 -2.61 -0.07 3.25
CA PHE A 76 -4.02 -0.48 3.27
C PHE A 76 -4.77 -0.14 4.58
N PRO A 77 -4.71 1.11 5.10
CA PRO A 77 -5.55 1.46 6.24
C PRO A 77 -7.00 1.11 5.94
N THR A 78 -7.69 0.50 6.90
CA THR A 78 -9.04 -0.06 6.68
C THR A 78 -10.14 0.95 6.96
N THR A 79 -9.82 2.08 7.60
CA THR A 79 -10.76 3.16 7.95
C THR A 79 -10.23 4.53 7.53
N PHE A 80 -11.13 5.50 7.37
CA PHE A 80 -10.76 6.89 7.09
C PHE A 80 -9.97 7.50 8.24
N GLU A 81 -10.40 7.20 9.47
CA GLU A 81 -9.78 7.68 10.69
C GLU A 81 -8.33 7.22 10.79
N ALA A 82 -8.04 5.97 10.41
CA ALA A 82 -6.67 5.46 10.36
C ALA A 82 -5.86 6.15 9.26
N ALA A 83 -6.38 6.27 8.04
CA ALA A 83 -5.67 6.94 6.94
C ALA A 83 -5.33 8.41 7.28
N GLN A 84 -6.29 9.15 7.84
CA GLN A 84 -6.10 10.54 8.26
C GLN A 84 -5.07 10.64 9.40
N ALA A 85 -5.19 9.81 10.44
CA ALA A 85 -4.24 9.79 11.54
C ALA A 85 -2.82 9.44 11.06
N SER A 86 -2.69 8.51 10.12
CA SER A 86 -1.38 8.14 9.55
C SER A 86 -0.67 9.33 8.93
N ARG A 87 -1.38 10.15 8.13
CA ARG A 87 -0.82 11.38 7.56
C ARG A 87 -0.46 12.41 8.63
N GLN A 88 -1.29 12.56 9.67
CA GLN A 88 -1.00 13.47 10.80
C GLN A 88 0.29 13.07 11.53
N HIS A 89 0.61 11.78 11.56
CA HIS A 89 1.87 11.23 12.08
C HIS A 89 3.01 11.17 11.03
N GLY A 90 2.81 11.77 9.84
CA GLY A 90 3.82 11.84 8.78
C GLY A 90 4.04 10.55 8.00
N MET A 91 3.15 9.55 8.13
CA MET A 91 3.19 8.32 7.34
C MET A 91 2.47 8.48 6.00
N ASN A 92 3.04 7.91 4.94
CA ASN A 92 2.44 7.91 3.61
C ASN A 92 1.36 6.83 3.52
N VAL A 93 0.17 7.17 3.06
CA VAL A 93 -0.91 6.21 2.87
C VAL A 93 -0.72 5.49 1.53
N LEU A 94 -0.57 4.17 1.58
CA LEU A 94 -0.41 3.30 0.41
C LEU A 94 -1.66 2.45 0.20
N MET A 95 -2.19 2.49 -1.03
CA MET A 95 -3.31 1.62 -1.44
C MET A 95 -2.94 0.81 -2.68
N GLY A 96 -3.67 -0.28 -2.91
CA GLY A 96 -3.50 -1.14 -4.08
C GLY A 96 -4.13 -0.52 -5.32
N ALA A 97 -3.34 -0.33 -6.37
CA ALA A 97 -3.76 0.07 -7.71
C ALA A 97 -4.89 -0.80 -8.30
N PRO A 98 -4.96 -2.13 -8.07
CA PRO A 98 -6.06 -2.93 -8.60
C PRO A 98 -7.43 -2.52 -8.06
N ASN A 99 -7.49 -1.94 -6.85
CA ASN A 99 -8.75 -1.45 -6.26
C ASN A 99 -9.24 -0.14 -6.90
N ILE A 100 -8.34 0.65 -7.50
CA ILE A 100 -8.69 1.79 -8.35
C ILE A 100 -9.26 1.28 -9.68
N VAL A 101 -8.53 0.37 -10.34
CA VAL A 101 -8.93 -0.17 -11.66
C VAL A 101 -10.28 -0.91 -11.58
N ARG A 102 -10.55 -1.63 -10.49
CA ARG A 102 -11.83 -2.33 -10.31
C ARG A 102 -12.99 -1.41 -9.92
N GLY A 103 -12.73 -0.18 -9.46
CA GLY A 103 -13.77 0.77 -9.04
C GLY A 103 -14.45 0.44 -7.70
N GLY A 104 -13.82 -0.33 -6.79
CA GLY A 104 -14.40 -0.62 -5.47
C GLY A 104 -13.58 -1.54 -4.57
N SER A 105 -13.76 -1.41 -3.25
CA SER A 105 -13.26 -2.36 -2.23
C SER A 105 -14.28 -3.48 -2.02
N HIS A 106 -13.84 -4.73 -1.89
CA HIS A 106 -14.73 -5.90 -1.72
C HIS A 106 -14.94 -6.32 -0.26
N SER A 107 -14.39 -5.58 0.71
CA SER A 107 -14.31 -6.00 2.11
C SER A 107 -15.04 -5.11 3.12
N GLY A 108 -15.69 -4.02 2.71
CA GLY A 108 -16.27 -3.03 3.63
C GLY A 108 -15.24 -2.08 4.25
N ASN A 109 -13.94 -2.28 3.97
CA ASN A 109 -12.87 -1.34 4.28
C ASN A 109 -12.98 -0.10 3.39
N VAL A 110 -12.36 1.00 3.84
CA VAL A 110 -12.23 2.23 3.05
C VAL A 110 -11.68 1.95 1.65
N ALA A 111 -12.32 2.54 0.63
CA ALA A 111 -11.95 2.33 -0.75
C ALA A 111 -10.81 3.27 -1.18
N ALA A 112 -9.90 2.77 -2.02
CA ALA A 112 -8.76 3.54 -2.51
C ALA A 112 -9.16 4.83 -3.26
N HIS A 113 -10.20 4.77 -4.09
CA HIS A 113 -10.73 5.95 -4.80
C HIS A 113 -11.19 7.03 -3.82
N LYS A 114 -11.84 6.62 -2.72
CA LYS A 114 -12.36 7.58 -1.75
C LYS A 114 -11.25 8.26 -0.95
N LEU A 115 -10.15 7.56 -0.68
CA LEU A 115 -8.95 8.19 -0.11
C LEU A 115 -8.29 9.16 -1.12
N ALA A 116 -8.33 8.86 -2.41
CA ALA A 116 -7.84 9.78 -3.45
C ALA A 116 -8.70 11.06 -3.53
N GLU A 117 -10.03 10.93 -3.56
CA GLU A 117 -10.97 12.06 -3.55
C GLU A 117 -10.76 12.99 -2.35
N LEU A 118 -10.45 12.41 -1.17
CA LEU A 118 -10.21 13.16 0.06
C LEU A 118 -8.77 13.70 0.19
N GLY A 119 -7.90 13.48 -0.82
CA GLY A 119 -6.50 13.90 -0.77
C GLY A 119 -5.67 13.16 0.29
N LEU A 120 -6.11 11.97 0.71
CA LEU A 120 -5.44 11.16 1.71
C LEU A 120 -4.48 10.13 1.10
N LEU A 121 -4.61 9.79 -0.19
CA LEU A 121 -3.75 8.81 -0.88
C LEU A 121 -2.38 9.40 -1.25
N ASP A 122 -1.29 8.71 -0.89
CA ASP A 122 0.08 9.13 -1.22
C ASP A 122 0.79 8.19 -2.21
N ILE A 123 0.52 6.89 -2.13
CA ILE A 123 1.23 5.86 -2.90
C ILE A 123 0.24 4.83 -3.44
N LEU A 124 0.49 4.38 -4.67
CA LEU A 124 -0.16 3.20 -5.25
C LEU A 124 0.85 2.06 -5.39
N SER A 125 0.47 0.87 -4.92
CA SER A 125 1.20 -0.39 -5.10
C SER A 125 0.50 -1.28 -6.11
N SER A 126 1.23 -2.10 -6.86
CA SER A 126 0.61 -3.02 -7.81
C SER A 126 -0.22 -4.11 -7.14
N ASP A 127 0.10 -4.43 -5.88
CA ASP A 127 -0.53 -5.50 -5.12
C ASP A 127 -0.56 -6.81 -5.95
N TYR A 128 -1.65 -7.56 -5.90
CA TYR A 128 -1.86 -8.81 -6.63
C TYR A 128 -1.94 -8.68 -8.17
N TYR A 129 -1.91 -7.47 -8.75
CA TYR A 129 -1.99 -7.30 -10.22
C TYR A 129 -0.96 -6.28 -10.74
N PRO A 130 0.25 -6.74 -11.12
CA PRO A 130 1.37 -5.92 -11.61
C PRO A 130 1.03 -4.88 -12.67
N ALA A 131 0.16 -5.21 -13.62
CA ALA A 131 -0.18 -4.33 -14.74
C ALA A 131 -1.09 -3.14 -14.37
N SER A 132 -1.59 -3.07 -13.12
CA SER A 132 -2.56 -2.04 -12.70
C SER A 132 -1.97 -0.66 -12.44
N LEU A 133 -0.67 -0.51 -12.21
CA LEU A 133 -0.10 0.73 -11.67
C LEU A 133 -0.34 1.95 -12.58
N LEU A 134 -0.04 1.82 -13.86
CA LEU A 134 -0.12 2.93 -14.80
C LEU A 134 -1.58 3.28 -15.10
N ASP A 135 -2.42 2.27 -15.36
CA ASP A 135 -3.86 2.44 -15.53
C ASP A 135 -4.50 3.09 -14.30
N ALA A 136 -4.11 2.71 -13.08
CA ALA A 136 -4.62 3.31 -11.86
C ALA A 136 -4.23 4.79 -11.73
N ALA A 137 -3.00 5.17 -12.08
CA ALA A 137 -2.58 6.57 -12.05
C ALA A 137 -3.36 7.43 -13.06
N PHE A 138 -3.58 6.93 -14.28
CA PHE A 138 -4.39 7.64 -15.28
C PHE A 138 -5.86 7.74 -14.84
N ARG A 139 -6.46 6.66 -14.34
CA ARG A 139 -7.83 6.68 -13.82
C ARG A 139 -8.00 7.63 -12.64
N VAL A 140 -7.00 7.74 -11.76
CA VAL A 140 -7.00 8.79 -10.73
C VAL A 140 -6.97 10.16 -11.39
N ALA A 141 -6.13 10.42 -12.39
CA ALA A 141 -6.12 11.74 -13.05
C ALA A 141 -7.42 12.08 -13.81
N ASP A 142 -8.11 11.08 -14.36
CA ASP A 142 -9.30 11.26 -15.21
C ASP A 142 -10.63 11.28 -14.42
N ASP A 143 -10.63 10.81 -13.18
CA ASP A 143 -11.83 10.79 -12.35
C ASP A 143 -12.20 12.20 -11.84
N ALA A 144 -13.34 12.69 -12.31
CA ALA A 144 -13.86 14.03 -12.01
C ALA A 144 -14.16 14.28 -10.52
N ASN A 145 -14.22 13.24 -9.69
CA ASN A 145 -14.46 13.37 -8.25
C ASN A 145 -13.19 13.71 -7.46
N ASN A 146 -12.01 13.66 -8.09
CA ASN A 146 -10.76 14.02 -7.44
C ASN A 146 -10.12 15.27 -8.06
N THR A 147 -9.04 15.73 -7.44
CA THR A 147 -8.33 16.96 -7.80
C THR A 147 -6.92 16.69 -8.33
N PHE A 148 -6.60 15.43 -8.62
CA PHE A 148 -5.28 15.08 -9.13
C PHE A 148 -5.14 15.52 -10.57
N THR A 149 -4.12 16.32 -10.85
CA THR A 149 -3.59 16.44 -12.21
C THR A 149 -2.81 15.17 -12.57
N LEU A 150 -2.67 14.88 -13.87
CA LEU A 150 -1.89 13.74 -14.34
C LEU A 150 -0.47 13.68 -13.74
N PRO A 151 0.32 14.77 -13.69
CA PRO A 151 1.63 14.74 -13.03
C PRO A 151 1.58 14.36 -11.54
N GLN A 152 0.55 14.82 -10.81
CA GLN A 152 0.36 14.46 -9.40
C GLN A 152 0.00 12.99 -9.25
N ALA A 153 -0.87 12.45 -10.12
CA ALA A 153 -1.25 11.05 -10.09
C ALA A 153 -0.07 10.12 -10.45
N ILE A 154 0.77 10.51 -11.41
CA ILE A 154 2.00 9.78 -11.73
C ILE A 154 2.97 9.75 -10.55
N CYS A 155 2.99 10.79 -9.70
CA CYS A 155 3.83 10.79 -8.48
C CYS A 155 3.42 9.68 -7.50
N LEU A 156 2.16 9.24 -7.48
CA LEU A 156 1.68 8.13 -6.64
C LEU A 156 2.41 6.80 -6.92
N VAL A 157 2.90 6.61 -8.16
CA VAL A 157 3.57 5.38 -8.61
C VAL A 157 5.06 5.58 -8.94
N THR A 158 5.61 6.79 -8.72
CA THR A 158 7.00 7.13 -9.06
C THR A 158 7.74 7.81 -7.89
N LEU A 159 7.58 9.12 -7.76
CA LEU A 159 8.32 9.96 -6.82
C LEU A 159 7.99 9.66 -5.36
N ASN A 160 6.71 9.48 -5.03
CA ASN A 160 6.26 9.27 -3.66
C ASN A 160 6.77 7.95 -3.07
N PRO A 161 6.61 6.78 -3.73
CA PRO A 161 7.19 5.54 -3.23
C PRO A 161 8.73 5.58 -3.18
N ALA A 162 9.39 6.23 -4.15
CA ALA A 162 10.85 6.39 -4.10
C ALA A 162 11.30 7.18 -2.86
N ARG A 163 10.63 8.30 -2.55
CA ARG A 163 10.90 9.11 -1.35
C ARG A 163 10.63 8.36 -0.06
N ALA A 164 9.49 7.67 0.05
CA ALA A 164 9.14 6.90 1.24
C ALA A 164 10.17 5.78 1.55
N LEU A 165 10.75 5.20 0.49
CA LEU A 165 11.80 4.19 0.58
C LEU A 165 13.23 4.75 0.61
N ARG A 166 13.40 6.08 0.65
CA ARG A 166 14.70 6.77 0.64
C ARG A 166 15.56 6.42 -0.59
N LEU A 167 14.93 6.18 -1.72
CA LEU A 167 15.57 5.91 -3.00
C LEU A 167 15.75 7.23 -3.77
N ASP A 168 16.77 8.00 -3.36
CA ASP A 168 17.04 9.32 -3.94
C ASP A 168 17.55 9.26 -5.39
N ASP A 169 17.89 8.08 -5.90
CA ASP A 169 18.44 7.89 -7.24
C ASP A 169 17.36 7.70 -8.33
N ARG A 170 16.06 7.69 -8.01
CA ARG A 170 14.97 7.39 -8.97
C ARG A 170 13.66 8.11 -8.66
N GLY A 171 12.64 7.87 -9.48
CA GLY A 171 11.27 8.38 -9.28
C GLY A 171 10.99 9.74 -9.95
N VAL A 172 12.00 10.36 -10.58
CA VAL A 172 11.85 11.61 -11.32
C VAL A 172 12.84 11.66 -12.49
N ILE A 173 12.44 12.29 -13.59
CA ILE A 173 13.31 12.57 -14.74
C ILE A 173 14.11 13.84 -14.43
N ALA A 174 15.35 13.68 -13.97
CA ALA A 174 16.25 14.78 -13.66
C ALA A 174 17.71 14.36 -13.85
N GLN A 175 18.59 15.35 -14.04
CA GLN A 175 20.03 15.11 -14.12
C GLN A 175 20.54 14.42 -12.85
N GLY A 176 21.43 13.43 -13.01
CA GLY A 176 22.02 12.67 -11.90
C GLY A 176 21.13 11.56 -11.34
N LYS A 177 19.90 11.37 -11.82
CA LYS A 177 19.03 10.24 -11.47
C LYS A 177 19.26 9.07 -12.42
N ARG A 178 18.84 7.87 -12.00
CA ARG A 178 18.84 6.66 -12.84
C ARG A 178 17.99 6.90 -14.08
N ALA A 179 18.52 6.52 -15.24
CA ALA A 179 17.82 6.51 -16.51
C ALA A 179 16.84 5.31 -16.61
N ASP A 180 15.94 5.21 -15.63
CA ASP A 180 14.80 4.29 -15.65
C ASP A 180 13.59 5.06 -16.19
N LEU A 181 13.15 4.74 -17.40
CA LEU A 181 12.14 5.50 -18.13
C LEU A 181 11.06 4.56 -18.68
N VAL A 182 9.82 5.03 -18.71
CA VAL A 182 8.70 4.37 -19.39
C VAL A 182 8.11 5.38 -20.37
N LEU A 183 8.10 5.02 -21.65
CA LEU A 183 7.33 5.74 -22.66
C LEU A 183 6.00 5.02 -22.81
N ALA A 184 4.92 5.75 -22.58
CA ALA A 184 3.58 5.24 -22.70
C ALA A 184 2.66 6.29 -23.33
N HIS A 185 1.60 5.83 -23.97
CA HIS A 185 0.54 6.67 -24.50
C HIS A 185 -0.82 6.17 -24.04
N HIS A 186 -1.73 7.10 -23.85
CA HIS A 186 -3.11 6.79 -23.53
C HIS A 186 -3.87 6.53 -24.82
N LYS A 187 -4.55 5.38 -24.91
CA LYS A 187 -5.45 5.05 -26.03
C LYS A 187 -6.71 4.41 -25.46
N ASP A 188 -7.85 5.03 -25.76
CA ASP A 188 -9.14 4.63 -25.21
C ASP A 188 -9.09 4.63 -23.66
N ASP A 189 -9.46 3.53 -23.00
CA ASP A 189 -9.49 3.39 -21.53
C ASP A 189 -8.22 2.75 -20.93
N HIS A 190 -7.16 2.60 -21.73
CA HIS A 190 -5.95 1.88 -21.34
C HIS A 190 -4.67 2.64 -21.65
N VAL A 191 -3.68 2.43 -20.79
CA VAL A 191 -2.34 2.96 -21.00
C VAL A 191 -1.47 1.91 -21.67
N HIS A 192 -1.00 2.22 -22.87
CA HIS A 192 -0.11 1.36 -23.63
C HIS A 192 1.35 1.77 -23.40
N ILE A 193 2.18 0.82 -23.01
CA ILE A 193 3.62 1.01 -22.88
C ILE A 193 4.26 0.74 -24.24
N ASP A 194 5.00 1.70 -24.76
CA ASP A 194 5.75 1.54 -26.02
C ASP A 194 7.16 1.03 -25.76
N HIS A 195 7.83 1.60 -24.75
CA HIS A 195 9.24 1.34 -24.48
C HIS A 195 9.53 1.43 -22.98
N VAL A 196 10.44 0.59 -22.51
CA VAL A 196 10.95 0.63 -21.14
C VAL A 196 12.47 0.66 -21.17
N TRP A 197 13.06 1.60 -20.43
CA TRP A 197 14.49 1.67 -20.20
C TRP A 197 14.79 1.43 -18.72
N ARG A 198 15.83 0.64 -18.46
CA ARG A 198 16.41 0.45 -17.13
C ARG A 198 17.89 0.84 -17.20
N GLN A 199 18.28 1.84 -16.41
CA GLN A 199 19.64 2.38 -16.39
C GLN A 199 20.16 2.72 -17.81
N GLY A 200 19.30 3.33 -18.64
CA GLY A 200 19.61 3.75 -19.99
C GLY A 200 19.60 2.63 -21.04
N LYS A 201 19.41 1.37 -20.64
CA LYS A 201 19.27 0.24 -21.56
C LYS A 201 17.81 -0.04 -21.82
N ARG A 202 17.41 -0.09 -23.09
CA ARG A 202 16.06 -0.51 -23.47
C ARG A 202 15.88 -2.00 -23.14
N VAL A 203 14.80 -2.34 -22.45
CA VAL A 203 14.46 -3.71 -22.02
C VAL A 203 13.09 -4.19 -22.54
N PHE A 204 12.32 -3.28 -23.13
CA PHE A 204 11.06 -3.50 -23.83
C PHE A 204 10.93 -2.43 -24.92
#